data_AF-F0G9B6-F1
#
_entry.id   AF-F0G9B6-F1
#
_cell.length_a   1.000
_cell.length_b   1.000
_cell.length_c   1.000
_cell.angle_alpha   90.00
_cell.angle_beta   90.00
_cell.angle_gamma   90.00
#
_symmetry.space_group_name_H-M   'P 1'
#
loop_
_entity.id
_entity.type
_entity.pdbx_description
1 polymer ?
#
loop_
_entity_poly.entity_id
_entity_poly.type
_entity_poly.pdbx_seq_one_letter_code
_entity_poly.pdbx_strand_id
1 'polypeptide(L)' 'GRTAVAVGANDAITPPAACERIAAAARVGLQVIPQAGHAGYVEAPAVYSALIDAFCRQCDRQWGLA' A
#
# COMPACT_ATOMS: atom_id res chain seq x y z
N GLY A 1 3.65 13.35 -7.68
CA GLY A 1 2.29 12.91 -7.33
C GLY A 1 2.28 12.38 -5.90
N ARG A 2 1.12 12.02 -5.35
CA ARG A 2 1.07 11.23 -4.10
C ARG A 2 1.59 9.83 -4.36
N THR A 3 2.15 9.22 -3.32
CA THR A 3 2.66 7.85 -3.32
C THR A 3 2.22 7.18 -2.02
N ALA A 4 1.95 5.89 -2.04
CA ALA A 4 1.73 5.07 -0.86
C ALA A 4 2.44 3.72 -1.06
N VAL A 5 2.94 3.13 0.02
CA VAL A 5 3.61 1.83 -0.02
C VAL A 5 2.84 0.87 0.88
N ALA A 6 2.46 -0.28 0.33
CA ALA A 6 1.75 -1.33 1.03
C ALA A 6 2.39 -2.69 0.69
N VAL A 7 2.45 -3.61 1.65
CA VAL A 7 3.07 -4.94 1.49
C VAL A 7 2.37 -5.96 2.38
N GLY A 8 2.29 -7.21 1.92
CA GLY A 8 1.80 -8.31 2.75
C GLY A 8 2.80 -8.65 3.86
N ALA A 9 2.32 -8.91 5.08
CA ALA A 9 3.15 -9.29 6.21
C ALA A 9 3.95 -10.59 5.98
N ASN A 10 3.43 -11.46 5.11
CA ASN A 10 3.97 -12.78 4.80
C ASN A 10 4.64 -12.80 3.41
N ASP A 11 4.81 -11.64 2.76
CA ASP A 11 5.48 -11.55 1.46
C ASP A 11 6.97 -11.91 1.61
N ALA A 12 7.38 -13.01 0.97
CA ALA A 12 8.76 -13.46 0.93
C ALA A 12 9.52 -13.05 -0.35
N ILE A 13 8.81 -12.55 -1.37
CA ILE A 13 9.39 -12.10 -2.65
C ILE A 13 9.82 -10.64 -2.54
N THR A 14 8.95 -9.79 -2.01
CA THR A 14 9.21 -8.38 -1.68
C THR A 14 8.94 -8.13 -0.20
N PRO A 15 9.85 -8.52 0.71
CA PRO A 15 9.56 -8.55 2.13
C PRO A 15 9.37 -7.17 2.76
N PRO A 16 8.61 -7.05 3.88
CA PRO A 16 8.35 -5.78 4.55
C PRO A 16 9.60 -4.93 4.82
N ALA A 17 10.70 -5.55 5.28
CA ALA A 17 11.96 -4.86 5.53
C ALA A 17 12.56 -4.20 4.27
N ALA A 18 12.35 -4.78 3.08
CA ALA A 18 12.77 -4.14 1.83
C ALA A 18 11.84 -2.96 1.47
N CYS A 19 10.52 -3.11 1.68
CA CYS A 19 9.53 -2.07 1.45
C CYS A 19 9.65 -0.88 2.41
N GLU A 20 10.14 -1.09 3.64
CA GLU A 20 10.45 0.00 4.58
C GLU A 20 11.43 1.01 3.98
N ARG A 21 12.46 0.53 3.27
CA ARG A 21 13.43 1.40 2.58
C ARG A 21 12.77 2.22 1.46
N ILE A 22 11.80 1.64 0.76
CA ILE A 22 11.02 2.33 -0.29
C ILE A 22 10.15 3.42 0.34
N ALA A 23 9.42 3.09 1.40
CA ALA A 23 8.57 4.02 2.12
C ALA A 23 9.39 5.21 2.69
N ALA A 24 10.56 4.92 3.26
CA ALA A 24 11.49 5.94 3.74
C ALA A 24 11.99 6.86 2.61
N ALA A 25 12.41 6.30 1.47
CA ALA A 25 12.85 7.09 0.32
C ALA A 25 11.74 7.97 -0.25
N ALA A 26 10.49 7.47 -0.25
CA ALA A 26 9.31 8.20 -0.69
C ALA A 26 8.76 9.17 0.38
N ARG A 27 9.31 9.17 1.61
CA ARG A 27 8.84 9.96 2.77
C ARG A 27 7.37 9.70 3.10
N VAL A 28 6.97 8.44 3.10
CA VAL A 28 5.60 8.00 3.45
C VAL A 28 5.64 6.88 4.49
N GLY A 29 4.52 6.64 5.16
CA GLY A 29 4.37 5.45 6.01
C GLY A 29 4.26 4.18 5.17
N LEU A 30 4.75 3.06 5.71
CA LEU A 30 4.52 1.73 5.17
C LEU A 30 3.23 1.15 5.76
N GLN A 31 2.36 0.60 4.91
CA GLN A 31 1.23 -0.20 5.35
C GLN A 31 1.54 -1.69 5.21
N VAL A 32 1.49 -2.41 6.33
CA VAL A 32 1.72 -3.86 6.36
C VAL A 32 0.38 -4.56 6.54
N ILE A 33 0.03 -5.46 5.61
CA ILE A 33 -1.26 -6.15 5.59
C ILE A 33 -1.10 -7.50 6.29
N PRO A 34 -1.74 -7.72 7.45
CA PRO A 34 -1.63 -8.98 8.17
C PRO A 34 -2.10 -10.16 7.31
N GLN A 35 -1.43 -11.30 7.43
CA GLN A 35 -1.82 -12.56 6.79
C GLN A 35 -1.87 -12.55 5.24
N ALA A 36 -1.30 -11.54 4.59
CA ALA A 36 -1.15 -11.48 3.14
C ALA A 36 0.28 -11.78 2.72
N GLY A 37 0.45 -12.60 1.68
CA GLY A 37 1.70 -12.84 0.98
C GLY A 37 1.95 -11.84 -0.15
N HIS A 38 2.73 -12.28 -1.15
CA HIS A 38 3.10 -11.44 -2.29
C HIS A 38 1.89 -11.05 -3.15
N ALA A 39 0.96 -11.98 -3.35
CA ALA A 39 -0.24 -11.75 -4.12
C ALA A 39 -1.38 -11.23 -3.22
N GLY A 40 -1.08 -10.28 -2.33
CA GLY A 40 -2.03 -9.80 -1.32
C GLY A 40 -3.36 -9.29 -1.88
N TYR A 41 -3.38 -8.79 -3.12
CA TYR A 41 -4.62 -8.40 -3.81
C TYR A 41 -5.51 -9.58 -4.23
N VAL A 42 -4.95 -10.79 -4.37
CA VAL A 42 -5.70 -12.04 -4.58
C VAL A 42 -6.10 -12.65 -3.23
N GLU A 43 -5.20 -12.59 -2.25
CA GLU A 43 -5.36 -13.23 -0.93
C GLU A 43 -6.32 -12.46 -0.01
N ALA A 44 -6.28 -11.13 -0.07
CA ALA A 44 -7.07 -10.22 0.75
C ALA A 44 -7.68 -9.07 -0.10
N PRO A 45 -8.52 -9.39 -1.11
CA PRO A 45 -8.99 -8.42 -2.11
C PRO A 45 -9.73 -7.24 -1.48
N ALA A 46 -10.58 -7.49 -0.47
CA ALA A 46 -11.32 -6.42 0.20
C ALA A 46 -10.40 -5.40 0.90
N VAL A 47 -9.31 -5.88 1.51
CA VAL A 47 -8.34 -5.00 2.18
C VAL A 47 -7.61 -4.15 1.14
N TYR A 48 -7.07 -4.77 0.09
CA TYR A 48 -6.35 -4.04 -0.96
C TYR A 48 -7.26 -3.07 -1.73
N SER A 49 -8.50 -3.45 -2.04
CA SER A 49 -9.47 -2.54 -2.66
C SER A 49 -9.77 -1.33 -1.79
N ALA A 50 -9.96 -1.51 -0.47
CA ALA A 50 -10.19 -0.40 0.45
C ALA A 50 -8.97 0.53 0.56
N LEU A 51 -7.76 -0.02 0.53
CA LEU A 51 -6.51 0.75 0.53
C LEU A 51 -6.36 1.61 -0.72
N ILE A 52 -6.59 1.02 -1.90
CA ILE A 52 -6.53 1.72 -3.18
C ILE A 52 -7.59 2.82 -3.24
N ASP A 53 -8.82 2.51 -2.87
CA ASP A 53 -9.94 3.45 -2.86
C ASP A 53 -9.70 4.64 -1.91
N ALA A 54 -9.17 4.37 -0.71
CA ALA A 54 -8.78 5.42 0.23
C ALA A 54 -7.66 6.33 -0.33
N PHE A 55 -6.68 5.75 -1.04
CA PHE A 55 -5.63 6.51 -1.70
C PHE A 55 -6.16 7.38 -2.84
N CYS A 56 -7.01 6.83 -3.71
CA CYS A 56 -7.62 7.58 -4.82
C CYS A 56 -8.39 8.80 -4.31
N ARG A 57 -9.27 8.62 -3.32
CA ARG A 57 -10.00 9.76 -2.70
C ARG A 57 -9.09 10.85 -2.16
N GLN A 58 -7.91 10.49 -1.65
CA GLN A 58 -6.94 11.47 -1.17
C GLN A 58 -6.28 12.24 -2.32
N CYS A 59 -6.00 11.57 -3.44
CA CYS A 59 -5.50 12.19 -4.65
C CYS A 59 -6.54 13.13 -5.27
N ASP A 60 -7.78 12.69 -5.39
CA ASP A 60 -8.87 13.49 -5.96
C ASP A 60 -9.09 14.78 -5.19
N ARG A 61 -9.08 14.71 -3.84
CA ARG A 61 -9.15 15.90 -2.98
C ARG A 61 -7.98 16.85 -3.20
N GLN A 62 -6.78 16.35 -3.44
CA GLN A 62 -5.62 17.21 -3.72
C GLN A 62 -5.72 17.88 -5.09
N TRP A 63 -6.35 17.23 -6.06
CA TRP A 63 -6.49 17.73 -7.42
C TRP A 63 -7.78 18.52 -7.67
N GLY A 64 -8.64 18.65 -6.67
CA GLY A 64 -9.93 19.34 -6.82
C GLY A 64 -10.91 18.57 -7.71
N LEU A 65 -10.78 17.25 -7.78
CA LEU A 65 -11.65 16.35 -8.53
C LEU A 65 -12.74 15.70 -7.65
N ALA A 66 -12.73 16.00 -6.35
CA ALA A 66 -13.63 15.46 -5.34
C ALA A 66 -14.79 16.42 -5.02
#